data_AF-A0A6A6NB77-F1
#
_entry.id   AF-A0A6A6NB77-F1
#
_cell.length_a   1.000
_cell.length_b   1.000
_cell.length_c   1.000
_cell.angle_alpha   90.00
_cell.angle_beta   90.00
_cell.angle_gamma   90.00
#
_symmetry.space_group_name_H-M   'P 1'
#
loop_
_entity.id
_entity.type
_entity.pdbx_description
1 polymer ?
#
loop_
_entity_poly.entity_id
_entity_poly.type
_entity_poly.pdbx_seq_one_letter_code
_entity_poly.pdbx_strand_id
1 'polypeptide(L)'
;MPVNERRNQRREKNIEALYIKPGQDDREEGDAWQSVNLDHPATFDTLAMEIEEKRMIMEDLERFVKRKEFYRKVGKAWKRGYFAVWATRDWKSSLIAAMANFLKFDIYDLELTDLRTNSELRKVVDFDWE
;
A
#
# COMPACT_ATOMS: atom_id res chain seq x y z
N MET A 1 24.10 -9.49 4.65
CA MET A 1 23.51 -8.98 5.92
C MET A 1 22.03 -8.76 5.66
N PRO A 2 21.11 -9.39 6.41
CA PRO A 2 19.68 -9.35 6.11
C PRO A 2 19.04 -8.01 6.49
N VAL A 3 18.06 -7.57 5.70
CA VAL A 3 17.45 -6.24 5.66
C VAL A 3 16.53 -5.93 6.86
N ASN A 4 16.33 -6.88 7.76
CA ASN A 4 15.22 -6.91 8.72
C ASN A 4 15.35 -6.11 10.04
N GLU A 5 16.31 -5.20 10.17
CA GLU A 5 16.48 -4.45 11.45
C GLU A 5 16.43 -2.93 11.36
N ARG A 6 15.88 -2.36 10.28
CA ARG A 6 15.67 -0.91 10.19
C ARG A 6 14.21 -0.56 10.07
N ARG A 7 13.50 -0.41 11.20
CA ARG A 7 12.39 0.58 11.39
C ARG A 7 11.75 0.42 12.77
N ASN A 8 12.54 0.63 13.82
CA ASN A 8 12.02 1.01 15.15
C ASN A 8 12.66 2.35 15.58
N GLN A 9 12.33 3.41 14.85
CA GLN A 9 12.47 4.79 15.30
C GLN A 9 11.29 5.56 14.72
N ARG A 10 10.46 6.15 15.59
CA ARG A 10 9.50 7.21 15.26
C ARG A 10 10.30 8.41 14.73
N ARG A 11 10.71 8.34 13.46
CA ARG A 11 11.08 9.50 12.64
C ARG A 11 9.86 9.79 11.77
N GLU A 12 9.66 11.05 11.42
CA GLU A 12 8.68 11.47 10.42
C GLU A 12 8.83 10.57 9.20
N LYS A 13 7.93 9.60 9.04
CA LYS A 13 8.04 8.59 8.00
C LYS A 13 7.49 9.22 6.74
N ASN A 14 8.40 9.63 5.85
CA ASN A 14 8.04 9.97 4.49
C ASN A 14 7.45 8.72 3.84
N ILE A 15 6.27 8.87 3.26
CA ILE A 15 5.62 7.78 2.54
C ILE A 15 6.35 7.63 1.22
N GLU A 16 6.69 6.40 0.88
CA GLU A 16 7.29 6.07 -0.42
C GLU A 16 6.20 5.47 -1.31
N ALA A 17 6.16 5.90 -2.58
CA ALA A 17 5.43 5.20 -3.62
C ALA A 17 6.43 4.28 -4.35
N LEU A 18 6.08 3.00 -4.42
CA LEU A 18 6.88 1.97 -5.08
C LEU A 18 6.15 1.48 -6.33
N TYR A 19 6.85 1.39 -7.45
CA TYR A 19 6.30 0.88 -8.71
C TYR A 19 7.25 -0.14 -9.34
N ILE A 20 6.71 -1.00 -10.20
CA ILE A 20 7.51 -1.96 -10.98
C ILE A 20 8.08 -1.27 -12.22
N LYS A 21 9.37 -1.50 -12.47
CA LYS A 21 10.02 -1.05 -13.70
C LYS A 21 9.66 -1.97 -14.88
N PRO A 22 9.05 -1.45 -15.96
CA PRO A 22 8.87 -2.25 -17.17
C PRO A 22 10.23 -2.50 -17.85
N GLY A 23 10.57 -3.76 -18.06
CA GLY A 23 11.66 -4.17 -18.96
C GLY A 23 13.05 -4.41 -18.37
N GLN A 24 13.21 -4.63 -17.06
CA GLN A 24 14.48 -5.17 -16.55
C GLN A 24 14.62 -6.67 -16.93
N ASP A 25 15.77 -7.01 -17.51
CA ASP A 25 16.19 -8.37 -17.86
C ASP A 25 16.21 -9.22 -16.58
N ASP A 26 15.68 -10.45 -16.63
CA ASP A 26 15.50 -11.40 -15.51
C ASP A 26 16.81 -11.80 -14.79
N ARG A 27 17.93 -11.17 -15.14
CA ARG A 27 19.30 -11.48 -14.72
C ARG A 27 19.85 -10.55 -13.64
N GLU A 28 19.17 -9.45 -13.34
CA GLU A 28 19.53 -8.61 -12.19
C GLU A 28 18.76 -9.09 -10.96
N GLU A 29 19.50 -9.67 -10.02
CA GLU A 29 19.06 -10.07 -8.68
C GLU A 29 18.84 -8.81 -7.81
N GLY A 30 18.01 -7.89 -8.31
CA GLY A 30 17.67 -6.61 -7.69
C GLY A 30 16.20 -6.56 -7.28
N ASP A 31 15.90 -5.68 -6.32
CA ASP A 31 14.54 -5.44 -5.84
C ASP A 31 13.66 -4.96 -7.02
N ALA A 32 12.56 -5.67 -7.30
CA ALA A 32 11.66 -5.37 -8.42
C ALA A 32 10.96 -4.00 -8.27
N TRP A 33 11.05 -3.42 -7.08
CA TRP A 33 10.40 -2.19 -6.69
C TRP A 33 11.33 -0.99 -6.77
N GLN A 34 10.84 0.09 -7.36
CA GLN A 34 11.48 1.40 -7.35
C GLN A 34 10.74 2.36 -6.45
N SER A 35 11.43 2.96 -5.47
CA SER A 35 10.80 3.94 -4.58
C SER A 35 11.00 5.38 -5.02
N VAL A 36 9.96 6.18 -4.83
CA VAL A 36 9.96 7.63 -4.95
C VAL A 36 9.30 8.20 -3.69
N ASN A 37 9.88 9.27 -3.13
CA ASN A 37 9.24 9.98 -2.02
C ASN A 37 7.89 10.53 -2.48
N LEU A 38 6.83 10.06 -1.84
CA LEU A 38 5.48 10.53 -2.09
C LEU A 38 5.13 11.61 -1.08
N ASP A 39 5.32 12.87 -1.49
CA ASP A 39 4.81 14.02 -0.76
C ASP A 39 3.47 14.47 -1.38
N HIS A 40 2.42 13.69 -1.13
CA HIS A 40 1.08 13.99 -1.66
C HIS A 40 0.27 14.77 -0.61
N PRO A 41 -0.28 15.96 -0.93
CA PRO A 41 -1.01 16.79 0.03
C PRO A 41 -2.40 16.25 0.40
N ALA A 42 -2.79 15.08 -0.10
CA ALA A 42 -4.15 14.59 0.05
C ALA A 42 -4.33 13.97 1.43
N THR A 43 -5.30 14.49 2.16
CA THR A 43 -5.79 13.92 3.41
C THR A 43 -7.28 13.63 3.27
N PHE A 44 -7.83 12.86 4.20
CA PHE A 44 -9.28 12.67 4.25
C PHE A 44 -10.03 14.00 4.36
N ASP A 45 -9.43 15.06 4.92
CA ASP A 45 -10.05 16.39 5.04
C ASP A 45 -10.08 17.17 3.73
N THR A 46 -9.12 16.92 2.83
CA THR A 46 -9.10 17.55 1.50
C THR A 46 -9.95 16.80 0.47
N LEU A 47 -10.37 15.57 0.77
CA LEU A 47 -11.20 14.78 -0.13
C LEU A 47 -12.64 15.26 -0.12
N ALA A 48 -13.14 15.59 -1.31
CA ALA A 48 -14.55 15.87 -1.53
C ALA A 48 -15.35 14.55 -1.57
N MET A 49 -15.76 14.06 -0.39
CA MET A 49 -16.58 12.87 -0.19
C MET A 49 -17.66 13.14 0.85
N GLU A 50 -18.72 12.34 0.85
CA GLU A 50 -19.73 12.39 1.90
C GLU A 50 -19.12 12.04 3.26
N ILE A 51 -19.49 12.81 4.28
CA ILE A 51 -18.88 12.73 5.63
C ILE A 51 -19.04 11.32 6.20
N GLU A 52 -20.20 10.69 5.99
CA GLU A 52 -20.47 9.36 6.53
C GLU A 52 -19.64 8.27 5.83
N GLU A 53 -19.49 8.34 4.51
CA GLU A 53 -18.64 7.40 3.75
C GLU A 53 -17.17 7.51 4.18
N LYS A 54 -16.68 8.75 4.31
CA LYS A 54 -15.33 9.03 4.83
C LYS A 54 -15.14 8.44 6.22
N ARG A 55 -16.11 8.66 7.13
CA ARG A 55 -16.07 8.15 8.51
C ARG A 55 -16.02 6.62 8.53
N MET A 56 -16.85 5.95 7.73
CA MET A 56 -16.85 4.50 7.61
C MET A 56 -15.49 3.94 7.19
N ILE A 57 -14.83 4.57 6.20
CA ILE A 57 -13.51 4.14 5.73
C ILE A 57 -12.47 4.32 6.84
N MET A 58 -12.43 5.49 7.50
CA MET A 58 -11.48 5.77 8.57
C MET A 58 -11.64 4.80 9.76
N GLU A 59 -12.87 4.55 10.20
CA GLU A 59 -13.17 3.62 11.29
C GLU A 59 -12.75 2.18 10.93
N ASP A 60 -12.97 1.74 9.70
CA ASP A 60 -12.54 0.42 9.23
C ASP A 60 -11.01 0.28 9.20
N LEU A 61 -10.30 1.31 8.73
CA LEU A 61 -8.83 1.34 8.70
C LEU A 61 -8.24 1.27 10.10
N GLU A 62 -8.76 2.06 11.04
CA GLU A 62 -8.33 1.99 12.44
C GLU A 62 -8.55 0.60 13.04
N ARG A 63 -9.72 0.02 12.76
CA ARG A 63 -10.08 -1.32 13.24
C ARG A 63 -9.16 -2.38 12.65
N PHE A 64 -8.79 -2.25 11.38
CA PHE A 64 -7.85 -3.14 10.71
C PHE A 64 -6.46 -3.11 11.37
N VAL A 65 -5.93 -1.90 11.65
CA VAL A 65 -4.62 -1.75 12.32
C VAL A 65 -4.64 -2.30 13.74
N LYS A 66 -5.66 -1.96 14.53
CA LYS A 66 -5.81 -2.41 15.93
C LYS A 66 -5.91 -3.94 16.05
N ARG A 67 -6.37 -4.63 14.99
CA ARG A 67 -6.59 -6.08 14.99
C ARG A 67 -5.41 -6.91 14.51
N LYS A 68 -4.24 -6.33 14.20
CA LYS A 68 -3.05 -7.08 13.77
C LYS A 68 -2.77 -8.32 14.65
N GLU A 69 -2.80 -8.13 15.96
CA GLU A 69 -2.56 -9.19 16.94
C GLU A 69 -3.63 -10.29 16.92
N PHE A 70 -4.88 -9.90 16.71
CA PHE A 70 -5.98 -10.85 16.61
C PHE A 70 -5.82 -11.77 15.39
N TYR A 71 -5.50 -11.20 14.22
CA TYR A 71 -5.26 -11.96 12.99
C TYR A 71 -4.12 -12.98 13.19
N ARG A 72 -3.02 -12.54 13.82
CA ARG A 72 -1.89 -13.41 14.19
C ARG A 72 -2.32 -14.57 15.09
N LYS A 73 -3.10 -14.29 16.14
CA LYS A 73 -3.58 -15.30 17.10
C LYS A 73 -4.48 -16.36 16.48
N VAL A 74 -5.36 -15.98 15.54
CA VAL A 74 -6.28 -16.91 14.89
C VAL A 74 -5.69 -17.56 13.63
N GLY A 75 -4.42 -17.31 13.31
CA GLY A 75 -3.74 -17.85 12.12
C GLY A 75 -4.32 -17.36 10.80
N LYS A 76 -4.94 -16.18 10.77
CA LYS A 76 -5.50 -15.59 9.54
C LYS A 76 -4.55 -14.54 8.97
N ALA A 77 -4.43 -14.51 7.65
CA ALA A 77 -3.66 -13.50 6.95
C ALA A 77 -4.18 -12.09 7.27
N TRP A 78 -3.30 -11.20 7.72
CA TRP A 78 -3.63 -9.81 8.06
C TRP A 78 -3.69 -8.95 6.78
N LYS A 79 -4.75 -9.15 6.00
CA LYS A 79 -4.99 -8.48 4.71
C LYS A 79 -6.37 -7.81 4.71
N ARG A 80 -6.48 -6.66 4.05
CA ARG A 80 -7.73 -5.91 3.84
C ARG A 80 -7.80 -5.41 2.40
N GLY A 81 -8.88 -5.72 1.70
CA GLY A 81 -9.13 -5.27 0.33
C GLY A 81 -10.28 -4.27 0.28
N TYR A 82 -10.11 -3.25 -0.56
CA TYR A 82 -11.14 -2.26 -0.89
C TYR A 82 -11.40 -2.31 -2.39
N PHE A 83 -12.66 -2.20 -2.80
CA PHE A 83 -13.03 -2.11 -4.21
C PHE A 83 -13.72 -0.77 -4.47
N ALA A 84 -13.19 -0.04 -5.45
CA ALA A 84 -13.45 1.37 -5.68
C ALA A 84 -14.10 1.56 -7.07
N VAL A 85 -15.44 1.52 -7.12
CA VAL A 85 -16.22 1.74 -8.35
C VAL A 85 -16.61 3.20 -8.43
N TRP A 86 -15.95 3.97 -9.28
CA TRP A 86 -16.18 5.39 -9.28
C TRP A 86 -16.08 6.05 -10.67
N ALA A 87 -16.89 7.09 -10.85
CA ALA A 87 -17.20 7.69 -12.16
C ALA A 87 -16.09 8.57 -12.76
N THR A 88 -15.17 9.09 -11.96
CA THR A 88 -14.06 9.95 -12.41
C THR A 88 -12.71 9.38 -11.99
N ARG A 89 -11.64 9.76 -12.71
CA ARG A 89 -10.34 9.08 -12.64
C ARG A 89 -9.48 9.53 -11.44
N ASP A 90 -9.57 10.80 -11.04
CA ASP A 90 -8.51 11.45 -10.24
C ASP A 90 -8.70 11.34 -8.72
N TRP A 91 -9.90 11.01 -8.28
CA TRP A 91 -10.17 10.91 -6.86
C TRP A 91 -9.72 9.57 -6.26
N LYS A 92 -9.60 8.52 -7.08
CA LYS A 92 -9.20 7.19 -6.61
C LYS A 92 -7.76 7.24 -6.08
N SER A 93 -6.85 7.82 -6.87
CA SER A 93 -5.47 8.04 -6.46
C SER A 93 -5.39 8.97 -5.24
N SER A 94 -6.21 10.03 -5.20
CA SER A 94 -6.30 10.93 -4.04
C SER A 94 -6.78 10.21 -2.77
N LEU A 95 -7.73 9.28 -2.89
CA LEU A 95 -8.21 8.46 -1.78
C LEU A 95 -7.11 7.52 -1.27
N ILE A 96 -6.41 6.84 -2.18
CA ILE A 96 -5.29 5.96 -1.80
C ILE A 96 -4.19 6.78 -1.09
N ALA A 97 -3.86 7.96 -1.61
CA ALA A 97 -2.89 8.87 -0.97
C ALA A 97 -3.35 9.31 0.43
N ALA A 98 -4.63 9.67 0.60
CA ALA A 98 -5.18 10.03 1.90
C ALA A 98 -5.15 8.86 2.90
N MET A 99 -5.47 7.64 2.45
CA MET A 99 -5.39 6.42 3.26
C MET A 99 -3.95 6.14 3.70
N ALA A 100 -3.00 6.24 2.78
CA ALA A 100 -1.59 6.08 3.05
C ALA A 100 -1.10 7.13 4.07
N ASN A 101 -1.46 8.40 3.87
CA ASN A 101 -1.16 9.51 4.78
C ASN A 101 -1.74 9.32 6.18
N PHE A 102 -2.95 8.78 6.28
CA PHE A 102 -3.63 8.47 7.54
C PHE A 102 -2.95 7.31 8.28
N LEU A 103 -2.57 6.24 7.56
CA LEU A 103 -1.94 5.06 8.14
C LEU A 103 -0.42 5.15 8.31
N LYS A 104 0.23 6.11 7.62
CA LYS A 104 1.69 6.18 7.43
C LYS A 104 2.27 4.93 6.75
N PHE A 105 1.54 4.42 5.76
CA PHE A 105 1.93 3.23 5.00
C PHE A 105 2.52 3.63 3.66
N ASP A 106 3.50 2.87 3.19
CA ASP A 106 4.10 3.03 1.86
C ASP A 106 3.10 2.50 0.81
N ILE A 107 3.03 3.12 -0.37
CA ILE A 107 2.10 2.73 -1.45
C ILE A 107 2.87 1.87 -2.45
N TYR A 108 2.31 0.72 -2.81
CA TYR A 108 2.86 -0.15 -3.85
C TYR A 108 1.88 -0.14 -5.03
N ASP A 109 2.30 0.47 -6.13
CA ASP A 109 1.54 0.55 -7.38
C ASP A 109 1.93 -0.60 -8.30
N LEU A 110 0.95 -1.44 -8.64
CA LEU A 110 1.13 -2.66 -9.42
C LEU A 110 0.28 -2.59 -10.67
N GLU A 111 0.93 -2.38 -11.81
CA GLU A 111 0.28 -2.42 -13.11
C GLU A 111 0.29 -3.86 -13.67
N LEU A 112 -0.88 -4.49 -13.72
CA LEU A 112 -1.00 -5.89 -14.14
C LEU A 112 -0.64 -6.11 -15.62
N THR A 113 -0.71 -5.09 -16.47
CA THR A 113 -0.34 -5.18 -17.88
C THR A 113 1.17 -5.33 -18.10
N ASP A 114 1.98 -4.94 -17.12
CA ASP A 114 3.44 -5.08 -17.16
C ASP A 114 3.91 -6.48 -16.74
N LEU A 115 3.02 -7.27 -16.12
CA LEU A 115 3.29 -8.65 -15.73
C LEU A 115 2.91 -9.60 -16.87
N ARG A 116 3.84 -10.48 -17.25
CA ARG A 116 3.65 -11.45 -18.33
C ARG A 116 3.16 -12.79 -17.82
N THR A 117 3.45 -13.13 -16.57
CA THR A 117 3.15 -14.46 -16.02
C THR A 117 2.62 -14.41 -14.58
N ASN A 118 1.82 -15.41 -14.21
CA ASN A 118 1.38 -15.61 -12.81
C ASN A 118 2.55 -15.82 -11.85
N SER A 119 3.69 -16.31 -12.35
CA SER A 119 4.91 -16.50 -11.56
C SER A 119 5.53 -15.17 -11.15
N GLU A 120 5.57 -14.18 -12.06
CA GLU A 120 6.01 -12.81 -11.75
C GLU A 120 5.08 -12.14 -10.74
N LEU A 121 3.76 -12.30 -10.91
CA LEU A 121 2.79 -11.78 -9.95
C LEU A 121 3.02 -12.34 -8.54
N ARG A 122 3.23 -13.65 -8.41
CA ARG A 122 3.53 -14.28 -7.11
C ARG A 122 4.80 -13.73 -6.48
N LYS A 123 5.86 -13.53 -7.27
CA LYS A 123 7.12 -12.96 -6.76
C LYS A 123 6.93 -11.58 -6.13
N VAL A 124 6.02 -10.75 -6.65
CA VAL A 124 5.81 -9.38 -6.15
C VAL A 124 4.77 -9.28 -5.03
N VAL A 125 3.80 -10.20 -4.95
CA VAL A 125 2.74 -10.17 -3.92
C VAL A 125 2.99 -11.09 -2.72
N ASP A 126 3.82 -12.12 -2.90
CA ASP A 126 4.14 -13.09 -1.84
C ASP A 126 5.46 -12.73 -1.11
N PHE A 127 6.18 -11.68 -1.53
CA PHE A 127 7.55 -11.37 -1.04
C PHE A 127 7.65 -10.96 0.44
N ASP A 128 6.56 -10.75 1.17
CA ASP A 128 6.67 -10.17 2.51
C ASP A 128 5.58 -10.68 3.46
N TRP A 129 5.78 -11.87 4.03
CA TRP A 129 4.93 -12.41 5.12
C TRP A 129 5.69 -13.28 6.14
N GLU A 130 6.95 -12.93 6.49
CA GLU A 130 7.59 -13.41 7.75
C GLU A 130 7.52 -12.37 8.87
#